data_AF-C6TAE0-F1
#
_entry.id   AF-C6TAE0-F1
#
_cell.length_a   1.000
_cell.length_b   1.000
_cell.length_c   1.000
_cell.angle_alpha   90.00
_cell.angle_beta   90.00
_cell.angle_gamma   90.00
#
_symmetry.space_group_name_H-M   'P 1'
#
loop_
_entity.id
_entity.type
_entity.pdbx_description
1 polymer ?
#
loop_
_entity_poly.entity_id
_entity_poly.type
_entity_poly.pdbx_seq_one_letter_code
_entity_poly.pdbx_strand_id
1 'polypeptide(L)'
;MGATVFWIGEWFIKRMPLVRHIYSASKQISAAISPDQNTTAFKEVAIIRHPRVGEYAFGFITSTVTLQKDNEDEELCSVFVPTNHLYIGDIFLVNSKDIIRPNLSIREGIEIIVSGGMTLPQLISPVERAARPNERISLNRIG
;
A
#
# COMPACT_ATOMS: atom_id res chain seq x y z
N MET A 1 -32.64 0.82 32.25
CA MET A 1 -31.90 1.99 31.70
C MET A 1 -30.78 1.50 30.79
N GLY A 2 -31.11 0.91 29.64
CA GLY A 2 -30.10 0.26 28.76
C GLY A 2 -30.36 0.46 27.27
N ALA A 3 -31.61 0.67 26.87
CA ALA A 3 -31.98 0.86 25.47
C ALA A 3 -31.64 2.27 24.92
N THR A 4 -31.55 3.29 25.79
CA THR A 4 -31.34 4.68 25.36
C THR A 4 -29.88 4.95 24.96
N VAL A 5 -28.90 4.29 25.59
CA VAL A 5 -27.47 4.45 25.25
C VAL A 5 -27.14 3.81 23.90
N PHE A 6 -27.77 2.67 23.58
CA PHE A 6 -27.62 2.02 22.28
C PHE A 6 -28.18 2.87 21.13
N TRP A 7 -29.31 3.56 21.34
CA TRP A 7 -29.90 4.43 20.32
C TRP A 7 -29.10 5.71 20.05
N ILE A 8 -28.47 6.29 21.09
CA ILE A 8 -27.62 7.48 20.95
C ILE A 8 -26.31 7.13 20.21
N GLY A 9 -25.75 5.96 20.45
CA GLY A 9 -24.55 5.47 19.75
C GLY A 9 -24.76 5.26 18.26
N GLU A 10 -25.87 4.64 17.85
CA GLU A 10 -26.19 4.45 16.42
C GLU A 10 -26.47 5.77 15.69
N TRP A 11 -27.09 6.75 16.36
CA TRP A 11 -27.33 8.08 15.78
C TRP A 11 -26.04 8.88 15.62
N PHE A 12 -25.10 8.77 16.56
CA PHE A 12 -23.79 9.41 16.49
C PHE A 12 -22.91 8.82 15.38
N ILE A 13 -22.90 7.50 15.21
CA ILE A 13 -22.18 6.81 14.12
C ILE A 13 -22.75 7.20 12.76
N LYS A 14 -24.09 7.27 12.61
CA LYS A 14 -24.75 7.69 11.36
C LYS A 14 -24.58 9.18 11.05
N ARG A 15 -24.29 10.02 12.05
CA ARG A 15 -24.11 11.47 11.94
C ARG A 15 -22.68 11.90 12.25
N MET A 16 -21.66 11.06 12.01
CA MET A 16 -20.26 11.48 12.09
C MET A 16 -19.86 12.18 10.77
N PRO A 17 -19.80 13.53 10.73
CA PRO A 17 -19.31 14.26 9.55
C PRO A 17 -17.88 13.84 9.18
N LEU A 18 -17.11 13.30 10.13
CA LEU A 18 -15.73 12.85 9.93
C LEU A 18 -15.58 11.77 8.86
N VAL A 19 -16.43 10.74 8.86
CA VAL A 19 -16.36 9.64 7.88
C VAL A 19 -16.66 10.18 6.48
N ARG A 20 -17.64 11.08 6.36
CA ARG A 20 -18.01 11.70 5.08
C ARG A 20 -16.92 12.66 4.58
N HIS A 21 -16.20 13.35 5.47
CA HIS A 21 -15.04 14.16 5.12
C HIS A 21 -13.85 13.30 4.71
N ILE A 22 -13.60 12.17 5.38
CA ILE A 22 -12.56 11.19 5.01
C ILE A 22 -12.86 10.57 3.64
N TYR A 23 -14.08 10.09 3.38
CA TYR A 23 -14.46 9.60 2.06
C TYR A 23 -14.37 10.71 0.99
N SER A 24 -14.72 11.95 1.32
CA SER A 24 -14.61 13.09 0.39
C SER A 24 -13.16 13.48 0.10
N ALA A 25 -12.28 13.50 1.11
CA ALA A 25 -10.86 13.80 0.98
C ALA A 25 -10.11 12.67 0.28
N SER A 26 -10.41 11.42 0.64
CA SER A 26 -9.94 10.21 -0.06
C SER A 26 -10.39 10.22 -1.52
N LYS A 27 -11.64 10.63 -1.82
CA LYS A 27 -12.13 10.80 -3.19
C LYS A 27 -11.41 11.94 -3.92
N GLN A 28 -11.05 13.04 -3.27
CA GLN A 28 -10.29 14.14 -3.88
C GLN A 28 -8.84 13.75 -4.18
N ILE A 29 -8.18 13.05 -3.25
CA ILE A 29 -6.83 12.51 -3.45
C ILE A 29 -6.89 11.46 -4.57
N SER A 30 -7.84 10.52 -4.53
CA SER A 30 -8.04 9.53 -5.60
C SER A 30 -8.41 10.15 -6.95
N ALA A 31 -9.14 11.27 -6.97
CA ALA A 31 -9.50 11.99 -8.20
C ALA A 31 -8.31 12.78 -8.76
N ALA A 32 -7.42 13.32 -7.91
CA ALA A 32 -6.16 13.88 -8.33
C ALA A 32 -5.20 12.81 -8.92
N ILE A 33 -5.48 11.53 -8.67
CA ILE A 33 -4.71 10.38 -9.15
C ILE A 33 -5.37 9.73 -10.41
N SER A 34 -6.42 10.31 -11.01
CA SER A 34 -7.14 9.74 -12.17
C SER A 34 -7.41 10.79 -13.26
N PRO A 35 -7.48 10.48 -14.57
CA PRO A 35 -6.67 9.60 -15.42
C PRO A 35 -6.06 10.38 -16.63
N ASP A 36 -5.92 11.71 -16.54
CA ASP A 36 -5.50 12.56 -17.67
C ASP A 36 -3.98 12.83 -17.72
N GLN A 37 -3.23 12.29 -16.75
CA GLN A 37 -1.78 12.21 -16.76
C GLN A 37 -1.42 10.73 -16.72
N ASN A 38 -0.70 10.26 -17.74
CA ASN A 38 -0.45 8.86 -18.11
C ASN A 38 0.34 7.99 -17.08
N THR A 39 0.24 8.27 -15.79
CA THR A 39 0.97 7.55 -14.73
C THR A 39 0.14 7.58 -13.44
N THR A 40 -0.53 6.49 -13.12
CA THR A 40 -1.05 6.24 -11.76
C THR A 40 0.09 6.44 -10.76
N ALA A 41 0.01 7.47 -9.90
CA ALA A 41 1.07 7.83 -8.96
C ALA A 41 1.40 6.71 -7.95
N PHE A 42 0.41 5.85 -7.67
CA PHE A 42 0.55 4.62 -6.89
C PHE A 42 0.09 3.44 -7.74
N LYS A 43 0.92 2.39 -7.81
CA LYS A 43 0.64 1.21 -8.63
C LYS A 43 0.04 0.09 -7.79
N GLU A 44 0.60 -0.16 -6.63
CA GLU A 44 0.25 -1.30 -5.78
C GLU A 44 0.47 -0.96 -4.30
N VAL A 45 -0.25 -1.64 -3.40
CA VAL A 45 0.05 -1.63 -1.96
C VAL A 45 1.27 -2.51 -1.71
N ALA A 46 2.12 -2.10 -0.78
CA ALA A 46 3.31 -2.84 -0.37
C ALA A 46 3.44 -2.92 1.14
N ILE A 47 3.92 -4.08 1.59
CA ILE A 47 4.42 -4.28 2.94
C ILE A 47 5.91 -4.61 2.81
N ILE A 48 6.74 -3.84 3.49
CA ILE A 48 8.19 -4.01 3.50
C ILE A 48 8.68 -4.25 4.93
N ARG A 49 9.84 -4.88 5.08
CA ARG A 49 10.53 -4.94 6.38
C ARG A 49 10.99 -3.53 6.76
N HIS A 50 10.73 -3.10 7.98
CA HIS A 50 11.16 -1.81 8.54
C HIS A 50 12.19 -2.10 9.66
N PRO A 51 13.10 -1.18 10.04
CA PRO A 51 14.52 -1.47 10.28
C PRO A 51 14.80 -2.48 11.38
N ARG A 52 13.84 -2.75 12.27
CA ARG A 52 13.97 -3.79 13.31
C ARG A 52 13.41 -5.12 12.83
N VAL A 53 14.08 -6.20 13.22
CA VAL A 53 13.59 -7.57 12.93
C VAL A 53 12.20 -7.75 13.54
N GLY A 54 11.25 -8.23 12.72
CA GLY A 54 9.84 -8.40 13.10
C GLY A 54 8.98 -7.16 12.90
N GLU A 55 9.55 -6.03 12.48
CA GLU A 55 8.83 -4.81 12.14
C GLU A 55 8.55 -4.73 10.64
N TYR A 56 7.35 -4.25 10.31
CA TYR A 56 6.89 -4.07 8.94
C TYR A 56 6.34 -2.67 8.74
N ALA A 57 6.64 -2.07 7.60
CA ALA A 57 6.05 -0.82 7.16
C ALA A 57 5.04 -1.07 6.05
N PHE A 58 3.94 -0.32 6.10
CA PHE A 58 2.88 -0.32 5.10
C PHE A 58 3.03 0.90 4.20
N GLY A 59 2.97 0.69 2.89
CA GLY A 59 3.18 1.77 1.93
C GLY A 59 2.65 1.41 0.54
N PHE A 60 3.11 2.17 -0.45
CA PHE A 60 2.68 2.00 -1.84
C PHE A 60 3.88 1.95 -2.77
N ILE A 61 3.83 1.04 -3.73
CA ILE A 61 4.76 1.04 -4.86
C ILE A 61 4.39 2.20 -5.78
N THR A 62 5.31 3.12 -5.99
CA THR A 62 5.13 4.27 -6.90
C THR A 62 5.78 4.02 -8.26
N SER A 63 6.97 3.40 -8.26
CA SER A 63 7.73 3.09 -9.47
C SER A 63 8.62 1.87 -9.32
N THR A 64 9.16 1.40 -10.43
CA THR A 64 10.21 0.38 -10.48
C THR A 64 11.42 1.01 -11.14
N VAL A 65 12.60 0.78 -10.58
CA VAL A 65 13.88 1.30 -11.08
C VAL A 65 14.87 0.14 -11.20
N THR A 66 15.71 0.19 -12.21
CA THR A 66 16.82 -0.77 -12.35
C THR A 66 18.09 -0.08 -11.86
N LEU A 67 18.69 -0.62 -10.80
CA LEU A 67 19.97 -0.17 -10.30
C LEU A 67 21.08 -0.92 -11.05
N GLN A 68 21.82 -0.20 -11.90
CA GLN A 68 22.98 -0.78 -12.57
C GLN A 68 24.11 -1.00 -11.57
N LYS A 69 24.67 -2.21 -11.57
CA LYS A 69 25.87 -2.57 -10.81
C LYS A 69 26.86 -3.23 -11.76
N ASP A 70 28.15 -3.19 -11.42
CA ASP A 70 29.22 -3.73 -12.26
C ASP A 70 29.04 -5.22 -12.59
N ASN A 71 28.33 -5.97 -11.73
CA ASN A 71 28.13 -7.42 -11.89
C ASN A 71 26.76 -7.81 -12.44
N GLU A 72 25.68 -7.20 -11.95
CA GLU A 72 24.30 -7.51 -12.36
C GLU A 72 23.34 -6.37 -12.02
N ASP A 73 22.46 -6.04 -12.97
CA ASP A 73 21.39 -5.07 -12.79
C ASP A 73 20.35 -5.55 -11.78
N GLU A 74 19.97 -4.70 -10.82
CA GLU A 74 19.00 -5.03 -9.78
C GLU A 74 17.67 -4.31 -9.97
N GLU A 75 16.57 -5.06 -10.11
CA GLU A 75 15.20 -4.51 -10.16
C GLU A 75 14.71 -4.14 -8.75
N LEU A 76 14.66 -2.83 -8.46
CA LEU A 76 14.16 -2.26 -7.21
C LEU A 76 12.79 -1.63 -7.43
N CYS A 77 11.92 -1.71 -6.43
CA CYS A 77 10.69 -0.92 -6.39
C CYS A 77 10.85 0.25 -5.42
N SER A 78 10.37 1.42 -5.83
CA SER A 78 10.23 2.59 -4.98
C SER A 78 8.94 2.47 -4.17
N VAL A 79 9.09 2.32 -2.86
CA VAL A 79 8.00 2.18 -1.89
C VAL A 79 7.90 3.46 -1.08
N PHE A 80 6.79 4.18 -1.24
CA PHE A 80 6.44 5.34 -0.42
C PHE A 80 5.72 4.87 0.84
N VAL A 81 6.26 5.21 2.01
CA VAL A 81 5.68 4.92 3.33
C VAL A 81 5.19 6.26 3.91
N PRO A 82 3.87 6.48 4.00
CA PRO A 82 3.34 7.73 4.52
C PRO A 82 3.65 7.90 6.01
N THR A 83 4.09 9.09 6.39
CA THR A 83 4.39 9.46 7.77
C THR A 83 3.46 10.60 8.20
N ASN A 84 3.24 10.77 9.50
CA ASN A 84 2.34 11.80 10.07
C ASN A 84 2.78 13.26 9.76
N HIS A 85 3.96 13.45 9.18
CA HIS A 85 4.45 14.74 8.73
C HIS A 85 3.94 15.00 7.31
N LEU A 86 3.02 15.97 7.20
CA LEU A 86 2.10 16.27 6.09
C LEU A 86 2.69 16.36 4.65
N TYR A 87 4.00 16.20 4.45
CA TYR A 87 4.65 16.31 3.13
C TYR A 87 5.86 15.39 2.89
N ILE A 88 6.35 14.63 3.88
CA ILE A 88 7.57 13.83 3.73
C ILE A 88 7.29 12.47 4.37
N GLY A 89 6.61 11.60 3.61
CA GLY A 89 6.72 10.17 3.86
C GLY A 89 8.11 9.69 3.45
N ASP A 90 8.52 8.53 3.95
CA ASP A 90 9.79 7.93 3.58
C ASP A 90 9.67 7.24 2.21
N ILE A 91 10.77 7.25 1.44
CA ILE A 91 10.87 6.50 0.19
C ILE A 91 11.96 5.45 0.37
N PHE A 92 11.58 4.19 0.21
CA PHE A 92 12.49 3.05 0.28
C PHE A 92 12.65 2.43 -1.11
N LEU A 93 13.88 2.17 -1.52
CA LEU A 93 14.16 1.30 -2.66
C LEU A 93 14.35 -0.12 -2.14
N VAL A 94 13.44 -1.02 -2.51
CA VAL A 94 13.41 -2.39 -1.99
C VAL A 94 13.40 -3.37 -3.16
N ASN A 95 14.16 -4.45 -3.07
CA ASN A 95 14.16 -5.48 -4.09
C ASN A 95 12.73 -6.03 -4.27
N SER A 96 12.28 -6.17 -5.51
CA SER A 96 10.93 -6.64 -5.83
C SER A 96 10.57 -7.98 -5.18
N LYS A 97 11.58 -8.81 -4.87
CA LYS A 97 11.46 -10.12 -4.20
C LYS A 97 11.21 -10.00 -2.70
N ASP A 98 11.66 -8.93 -2.06
CA ASP A 98 11.52 -8.70 -0.62
C ASP A 98 10.24 -7.93 -0.25
N ILE A 99 9.44 -7.55 -1.24
CA ILE A 99 8.17 -6.82 -1.06
C ILE A 99 7.01 -7.80 -0.99
N ILE A 100 6.28 -7.74 0.13
CA ILE A 100 5.02 -8.45 0.31
C ILE A 100 3.92 -7.58 -0.31
N ARG A 101 3.23 -8.12 -1.33
CA ARG A 101 2.13 -7.45 -2.02
C ARG A 101 0.81 -7.98 -1.48
N PRO A 102 0.13 -7.27 -0.57
CA PRO A 102 -1.13 -7.74 -0.01
C PRO A 102 -2.24 -7.72 -1.06
N ASN A 103 -3.24 -8.59 -0.91
CA ASN A 103 -4.47 -8.52 -1.70
C ASN A 103 -5.37 -7.36 -1.26
N LEU A 104 -4.87 -6.14 -1.41
CA LEU A 104 -5.55 -4.89 -1.08
C LEU A 104 -5.50 -3.96 -2.29
N SER A 105 -6.63 -3.32 -2.57
CA SER A 105 -6.68 -2.20 -3.51
C SER A 105 -5.95 -0.99 -2.94
N ILE A 106 -5.51 -0.09 -3.83
CA ILE A 106 -4.90 1.20 -3.44
C ILE A 106 -5.86 1.99 -2.54
N ARG A 107 -7.17 1.93 -2.82
CA ARG A 107 -8.20 2.60 -2.04
C ARG A 107 -8.23 2.09 -0.60
N GLU A 108 -8.24 0.78 -0.39
CA GLU A 108 -8.20 0.17 0.94
C GLU A 108 -6.90 0.55 1.66
N GLY A 109 -5.76 0.59 0.96
CA GLY A 109 -4.51 1.06 1.52
C GLY A 109 -4.56 2.53 2.00
N ILE A 110 -5.19 3.42 1.22
CA ILE A 110 -5.40 4.82 1.63
C ILE A 110 -6.31 4.88 2.86
N GLU A 111 -7.39 4.10 2.89
CA GLU A 111 -8.30 4.04 4.04
C GLU A 111 -7.59 3.57 5.33
N ILE A 112 -6.69 2.58 5.22
CA ILE A 112 -5.83 2.12 6.32
C ILE A 112 -4.95 3.26 6.83
N ILE A 113 -4.26 3.98 5.96
CA ILE A 113 -3.33 5.04 6.37
C ILE A 113 -4.07 6.24 6.96
N VAL A 114 -5.15 6.68 6.33
CA VAL A 114 -5.95 7.82 6.82
C VAL A 114 -6.63 7.49 8.15
N SER A 115 -7.01 6.23 8.39
CA SER A 115 -7.53 5.79 9.69
C SER A 115 -6.44 5.57 10.74
N GLY A 116 -5.16 5.80 10.43
CA GLY A 116 -4.06 5.52 11.36
C GLY A 116 -3.88 4.03 11.66
N GLY A 117 -4.28 3.15 10.74
CA GLY A 117 -4.19 1.70 10.86
C GLY A 117 -5.42 1.01 11.47
N MET A 118 -6.46 1.75 11.87
CA MET A 118 -7.64 1.17 12.53
C MET A 118 -8.46 0.24 11.62
N THR A 119 -8.41 0.45 10.30
CA THR A 119 -9.15 -0.37 9.32
C THR A 119 -8.32 -1.51 8.74
N LEU A 120 -7.16 -1.82 9.32
CA LEU A 120 -6.30 -2.90 8.85
C LEU A 120 -6.99 -4.26 9.11
N PRO A 121 -7.13 -5.12 8.07
CA PRO A 121 -7.83 -6.39 8.22
C PRO A 121 -7.06 -7.35 9.13
N GLN A 122 -7.79 -8.24 9.80
CA GLN A 122 -7.21 -9.23 10.72
C GLN A 122 -6.28 -10.24 10.03
N LEU A 123 -6.45 -10.42 8.71
CA LEU A 123 -5.63 -11.29 7.88
C LEU A 123 -5.26 -10.56 6.60
N ILE A 124 -3.95 -10.49 6.33
CA ILE A 124 -3.41 -10.00 5.07
C ILE A 124 -2.74 -11.18 4.37
N SER A 125 -3.32 -11.62 3.26
CA SER A 125 -2.71 -12.61 2.38
C SER A 125 -1.91 -11.91 1.27
N PRO A 126 -0.71 -12.40 0.94
CA PRO A 126 -0.03 -11.98 -0.28
C PRO A 126 -0.88 -12.34 -1.50
N VAL A 127 -0.89 -11.48 -2.52
CA VAL A 127 -1.35 -11.89 -3.84
C VAL A 127 -0.41 -12.98 -4.34
N GLU A 128 -0.95 -14.16 -4.60
CA GLU A 128 -0.19 -15.28 -5.11
C GLU A 128 0.37 -14.90 -6.49
N ARG A 129 1.65 -14.57 -6.52
CA ARG A 129 2.32 -14.16 -7.76
C ARG A 129 2.42 -15.41 -8.62
N ALA A 130 1.56 -15.53 -9.63
CA ALA A 130 1.81 -16.46 -10.73
C ALA A 130 3.24 -16.19 -11.21
N ALA A 131 4.12 -17.17 -11.02
CA ALA A 131 5.54 -17.05 -11.32
C ALA A 131 5.70 -16.47 -12.73
N ARG A 132 6.48 -15.39 -12.87
CA ARG A 132 6.75 -14.79 -14.17
C ARG A 132 7.37 -15.89 -15.06
N PRO A 133 6.80 -16.23 -16.24
CA PRO A 133 7.26 -17.35 -17.08
C PRO A 133 8.75 -17.29 -17.48
N ASN A 134 9.40 -16.13 -17.35
CA ASN A 134 10.79 -15.92 -17.78
C ASN A 134 11.88 -16.52 -16.88
N GLU A 135 11.57 -17.02 -15.69
CA GLU A 135 12.59 -17.70 -14.85
C GLU A 135 12.89 -19.14 -15.29
N ARG A 136 12.08 -19.74 -16.17
CA ARG A 136 12.31 -21.12 -16.67
C ARG A 136 13.30 -21.21 -17.82
N ILE A 137 13.68 -20.11 -18.47
CA ILE A 137 14.48 -20.16 -19.71
C ILE A 137 16.00 -20.21 -19.42
N SER A 138 16.47 -19.72 -18.27
CA SER A 138 17.91 -19.70 -17.96
C SER A 138 18.46 -21.08 -17.52
N LEU A 139 17.60 -21.95 -16.97
CA LEU A 139 18.02 -23.27 -16.46
C LEU A 139 18.20 -24.34 -17.55
N ASN A 140 17.77 -24.08 -18.79
CA ASN A 140 17.77 -25.08 -19.86
C ASN A 140 18.92 -24.94 -20.87
N ARG A 141 19.95 -24.13 -20.55
CA ARG A 141 21.11 -23.92 -21.43
C ARG A 141 22.43 -24.45 -20.88
N ILE A 142 22.37 -25.30 -19.85
CA ILE A 142 23.55 -25.87 -19.19
C ILE A 142 23.48 -27.41 -19.07
N GLY A 143 22.67 -28.06 -19.91
CA GLY A 143 22.59 -29.52 -20.03
C GLY A 143 23.00 -29.97 -21.42
#